data_AF-A0A969WMG8-F1
#
_entry.id   AF-A0A969WMG8-F1
#
_cell.length_a   1.000
_cell.length_b   1.000
_cell.length_c   1.000
_cell.angle_alpha   90.00
_cell.angle_beta   90.00
_cell.angle_gamma   90.00
#
_symmetry.space_group_name_H-M   'P 1'
#
loop_
_entity.id
_entity.type
_entity.pdbx_description
1 polymer ?
#
loop_
_entity_poly.entity_id
_entity_poly.type
_entity_poly.pdbx_seq_one_letter_code
_entity_poly.pdbx_strand_id
1 'polypeptide(L)'
;MQIDAAAARRLVNRQVVAELSTGLAAGDPELTIRGEQLIWRVPISLSLPGLGELGQVGDIEVDAQTGEILSGAVEREQILQHAHRLYTGSPLPTE
;
A
#
# COMPACT_ATOMS: atom_id res chain seq x y z
N MET A 1 -0.40 22.20 -8.09
CA MET A 1 0.96 21.71 -7.77
C MET A 1 0.84 20.21 -7.75
N GLN A 2 1.35 19.51 -8.76
CA GLN A 2 1.23 18.06 -8.86
C GLN A 2 2.19 17.40 -7.86
N ILE A 3 1.80 16.29 -7.24
CA ILE A 3 2.68 15.49 -6.40
C ILE A 3 3.54 14.55 -7.26
N ASP A 4 4.79 14.35 -6.85
CA ASP A 4 5.69 13.40 -7.48
C ASP A 4 5.55 11.99 -6.88
N ALA A 5 6.21 11.01 -7.50
CA ALA A 5 6.27 9.63 -7.04
C ALA A 5 6.69 9.54 -5.55
N ALA A 6 7.71 10.28 -5.15
CA ALA A 6 8.22 10.23 -3.78
C ALA A 6 7.18 10.74 -2.76
N ALA A 7 6.44 11.81 -3.09
CA ALA A 7 5.36 12.34 -2.30
C ALA A 7 4.19 11.36 -2.21
N ALA A 8 3.77 10.76 -3.32
CA ALA A 8 2.72 9.74 -3.35
C ALA A 8 3.07 8.56 -2.43
N ARG A 9 4.28 8.01 -2.58
CA ARG A 9 4.78 6.91 -1.74
C ARG A 9 4.80 7.29 -0.26
N ARG A 10 5.24 8.51 0.09
CA ARG A 10 5.28 8.98 1.49
C ARG A 10 3.89 9.12 2.09
N LEU A 11 2.92 9.65 1.35
CA LEU A 11 1.52 9.77 1.79
C LEU A 11 0.94 8.40 2.10
N VAL A 12 1.09 7.47 1.16
CA VAL A 12 0.63 6.10 1.30
C VAL A 12 1.31 5.39 2.46
N ASN A 13 2.64 5.49 2.57
CA ASN A 13 3.39 4.88 3.65
C ASN A 13 2.97 5.43 5.02
N ARG A 14 2.68 6.73 5.13
CA ARG A 14 2.21 7.34 6.38
C ARG A 14 0.83 6.81 6.79
N GLN A 15 -0.07 6.66 5.82
CA GLN A 15 -1.41 6.11 6.06
C GLN A 15 -1.33 4.66 6.53
N VAL A 16 -0.53 3.87 5.81
CA VAL A 16 -0.30 2.46 6.10
C VAL A 16 0.34 2.30 7.48
N VAL A 17 1.41 3.02 7.82
CA VAL A 17 2.02 2.94 9.16
C VAL A 17 1.05 3.36 10.28
N ALA A 18 0.11 4.27 10.00
CA ALA A 18 -0.88 4.72 10.99
C ALA A 18 -2.03 3.72 11.21
N GLU A 19 -2.49 3.02 10.17
CA GLU A 19 -3.59 2.05 10.24
C GLU A 19 -3.12 0.61 10.48
N LEU A 20 -1.93 0.26 9.99
CA LEU A 20 -1.39 -1.08 9.89
C LEU A 20 -0.04 -1.16 10.61
N SER A 21 -0.09 -1.65 11.85
CA SER A 21 1.07 -1.94 12.66
C SER A 21 2.11 -2.79 11.90
N THR A 22 3.39 -2.47 12.13
CA THR A 22 4.64 -3.13 11.74
C THR A 22 4.57 -4.21 10.64
N GLY A 23 5.04 -3.86 9.44
CA GLY A 23 5.35 -4.84 8.39
C GLY A 23 4.86 -4.45 6.99
N LEU A 24 4.01 -3.44 6.86
CA LEU A 24 3.62 -2.96 5.53
C LEU A 24 4.55 -1.86 5.03
N ALA A 25 4.90 -1.95 3.74
CA ALA A 25 5.73 -0.98 3.06
C ALA A 25 5.08 -0.56 1.73
N ALA A 26 5.07 0.76 1.50
CA ALA A 26 4.73 1.30 0.19
C ALA A 26 5.89 1.06 -0.78
N GLY A 27 5.61 0.34 -1.87
CA GLY A 27 6.53 0.09 -2.97
C GLY A 27 6.67 1.28 -3.92
N ASP A 28 7.24 1.03 -5.10
CA ASP A 28 7.44 2.06 -6.10
C ASP A 28 6.13 2.45 -6.79
N PRO A 29 5.75 3.73 -6.77
CA PRO A 29 4.49 4.17 -7.33
C PRO A 29 4.58 4.31 -8.85
N GLU A 30 3.54 3.82 -9.53
CA GLU A 30 3.40 3.88 -10.98
C GLU A 30 2.36 4.93 -11.37
N LEU A 31 2.72 5.80 -12.31
CA LEU A 31 1.81 6.81 -12.83
C LEU A 31 0.89 6.18 -13.89
N THR A 32 -0.39 6.15 -13.60
CA THR A 32 -1.44 5.67 -14.51
C THR A 32 -2.36 6.82 -14.90
N ILE A 33 -2.86 6.80 -16.13
CA ILE A 33 -3.84 7.77 -16.62
C ILE A 33 -5.20 7.08 -16.68
N ARG A 34 -6.17 7.56 -15.90
CA ARG A 34 -7.58 7.10 -15.95
C ARG A 34 -8.42 8.22 -16.54
N GLY A 35 -8.70 8.13 -17.83
CA GLY A 35 -9.37 9.21 -18.58
C GLY A 35 -8.47 10.45 -18.65
N GLU A 36 -8.87 11.53 -18.00
CA GLU A 36 -8.11 12.79 -17.93
C GLU A 36 -7.40 12.99 -16.57
N GLN A 37 -7.56 12.04 -15.63
CA GLN A 37 -6.92 12.09 -14.32
C GLN A 37 -5.60 11.33 -14.29
N LEU A 38 -4.59 11.97 -13.72
CA LEU A 38 -3.30 11.37 -13.39
C LEU A 38 -3.40 10.72 -12.01
N ILE A 39 -3.18 9.41 -11.94
CA ILE A 39 -3.31 8.62 -10.72
C ILE A 39 -1.96 7.94 -10.44
N TRP A 40 -1.42 8.16 -9.25
CA TRP A 40 -0.34 7.37 -8.71
C TRP A 40 -0.89 6.10 -8.10
N ARG A 41 -0.53 4.96 -8.68
CA ARG A 41 -0.81 3.63 -8.11
C ARG A 41 0.39 3.20 -7.30
N VAL A 42 0.22 3.05 -5.99
CA VAL A 42 1.30 2.69 -5.07
C VAL A 42 1.05 1.27 -4.57
N PRO A 43 1.85 0.27 -4.97
CA PRO A 43 1.69 -1.09 -4.48
C PRO A 43 2.06 -1.16 -3.00
N ILE A 44 1.28 -1.90 -2.22
CA ILE A 44 1.53 -2.16 -0.81
C ILE A 44 2.02 -3.60 -0.67
N SER A 45 3.20 -3.75 -0.11
CA SER A 45 3.81 -5.05 0.18
C SER A 45 3.84 -5.30 1.68
N LEU A 46 3.64 -6.56 2.06
CA LEU A 46 3.85 -7.02 3.43
C LEU A 46 5.23 -7.66 3.52
N SER A 47 6.02 -7.17 4.45
CA SER A 47 7.35 -7.65 4.80
C SER A 47 7.43 -7.83 6.31
N LEU A 48 7.71 -9.04 6.77
CA LEU A 48 7.85 -9.31 8.20
C LEU A 48 9.32 -9.46 8.59
N PRO A 49 9.72 -8.90 9.74
CA PRO A 49 11.04 -9.19 10.30
C PRO A 49 11.12 -10.68 10.63
N GLY A 50 11.95 -11.42 9.89
CA GLY A 50 12.14 -12.87 10.06
C GLY A 50 11.61 -13.73 8.90
N LEU A 51 10.54 -13.32 8.20
CA LEU A 51 10.05 -14.02 7.00
C LEU A 51 10.46 -13.36 5.68
N GLY A 52 10.89 -12.09 5.72
CA GLY A 52 11.20 -11.33 4.50
C GLY A 52 9.93 -10.76 3.85
N GLU A 53 10.02 -10.46 2.56
CA GLU A 53 8.88 -9.98 1.78
C GLU A 53 7.87 -11.13 1.56
N LEU A 54 6.69 -11.02 2.16
CA LEU A 54 5.57 -11.95 1.97
C LEU A 54 4.83 -11.71 0.65
N GLY A 55 5.00 -10.52 0.07
CA GLY A 55 4.47 -10.14 -1.23
C GLY A 55 3.50 -8.96 -1.19
N GLN A 56 2.93 -8.65 -2.36
CA GLN A 56 2.00 -7.55 -2.52
C GLN A 56 0.62 -7.91 -1.95
N VAL A 57 0.12 -7.05 -1.06
CA VAL A 57 -1.19 -7.19 -0.39
C VAL A 57 -2.29 -6.35 -1.05
N GLY A 58 -1.90 -5.37 -1.87
CA GLY A 58 -2.81 -4.58 -2.69
C GLY A 58 -2.17 -3.33 -3.27
N ASP A 59 -3.00 -2.39 -3.70
CA ASP A 59 -2.59 -1.14 -4.32
C ASP A 59 -3.37 0.02 -3.71
N ILE A 60 -2.72 1.16 -3.54
CA ILE A 60 -3.37 2.41 -3.15
C ILE A 60 -3.28 3.41 -4.30
N GLU A 61 -4.42 3.92 -4.73
CA GLU A 61 -4.54 4.95 -5.76
C GLU A 61 -4.52 6.33 -5.10
N VAL A 62 -3.72 7.25 -5.64
CA VAL A 62 -3.61 8.64 -5.19
C VAL A 62 -3.74 9.56 -6.39
N ASP A 63 -4.57 10.58 -6.31
CA ASP A 63 -4.68 11.61 -7.33
C ASP A 63 -3.37 12.40 -7.39
N ALA A 64 -2.72 12.42 -8.56
CA ALA A 64 -1.43 13.09 -8.71
C ALA A 64 -1.56 14.61 -8.66
N GLN A 65 -2.72 15.18 -8.99
CA GLN A 65 -2.94 16.61 -9.04
C GLN A 65 -3.22 17.20 -7.66
N THR A 66 -3.97 16.48 -6.82
CA THR A 66 -4.38 16.94 -5.49
C THR A 66 -3.59 16.29 -4.35
N GLY A 67 -3.02 15.10 -4.58
CA GLY A 67 -2.45 14.26 -3.53
C GLY A 67 -3.49 13.56 -2.67
N GLU A 68 -4.75 13.53 -3.11
CA GLU A 68 -5.84 12.85 -2.40
C GLU A 68 -5.77 11.34 -2.64
N ILE A 69 -5.88 10.57 -1.57
CA ILE A 69 -5.94 9.11 -1.67
C ILE A 69 -7.34 8.72 -2.18
N LEU A 70 -7.40 8.19 -3.39
CA LEU A 70 -8.63 7.75 -4.05
C LEU A 70 -9.12 6.40 -3.52
N SER A 71 -8.24 5.62 -2.87
CA SER A 71 -8.61 4.38 -2.20
C SER A 71 -9.49 4.64 -0.97
N GLY A 72 -10.73 4.16 -1.07
CA GLY A 72 -11.73 4.25 -0.02
C GLY A 72 -11.44 3.32 1.16
N ALA A 73 -12.22 3.46 2.22
CA ALA A 73 -12.12 2.62 3.41
C ALA A 73 -12.29 1.12 3.10
N VAL A 74 -13.04 0.78 2.05
CA VAL A 74 -13.29 -0.60 1.63
C VAL A 74 -12.04 -1.23 1.02
N GLU A 75 -11.32 -0.55 0.12
CA GLU A 75 -10.06 -1.09 -0.41
C GLU A 75 -9.01 -1.25 0.69
N ARG A 76 -8.98 -0.33 1.65
CA ARG A 76 -8.07 -0.45 2.80
C ARG A 76 -8.39 -1.68 3.63
N GLU A 77 -9.65 -1.88 3.98
CA GLU A 77 -10.07 -3.05 4.76
C GLU A 77 -9.81 -4.37 4.02
N GLN A 78 -9.90 -4.39 2.70
CA GLN A 78 -9.49 -5.53 1.89
C GLN A 78 -7.98 -5.78 1.96
N ILE A 79 -7.16 -4.73 1.93
CA ILE A 79 -5.69 -4.83 2.13
C ILE A 79 -5.39 -5.40 3.52
N LEU A 80 -6.11 -4.95 4.57
CA LEU A 80 -5.99 -5.51 5.94
C LEU A 80 -6.30 -7.01 5.94
N GLN A 81 -7.42 -7.38 5.33
CA GLN A 81 -7.86 -8.78 5.28
C GLN A 81 -6.90 -9.65 4.48
N HIS A 82 -6.33 -9.14 3.39
CA HIS A 82 -5.31 -9.86 2.60
C HIS A 82 -4.02 -10.05 3.39
N ALA A 83 -3.53 -9.00 4.05
CA ALA A 83 -2.36 -9.06 4.91
C ALA A 83 -2.55 -10.06 6.06
N HIS A 84 -3.72 -10.04 6.70
CA HIS A 84 -4.07 -10.99 7.75
C HIS A 84 -4.11 -12.43 7.22
N ARG A 85 -4.71 -12.65 6.04
CA ARG A 85 -4.76 -13.98 5.41
C ARG A 85 -3.37 -14.51 5.07
N LEU A 86 -2.46 -13.66 4.58
CA LEU A 86 -1.07 -14.03 4.31
C LEU A 86 -0.31 -14.37 5.59
N TYR A 87 -0.55 -13.62 6.68
CA TYR A 87 0.01 -13.92 7.99
C TYR A 87 -0.51 -15.27 8.53
N THR A 88 -1.81 -15.53 8.48
CA THR A 88 -2.41 -16.78 8.99
C THR A 88 -2.12 -17.99 8.10
N GLY A 89 -1.94 -17.78 6.79
CA GLY A 89 -1.63 -18.82 5.82
C GLY A 89 -0.14 -19.17 5.74
N SER A 90 0.73 -18.29 6.23
CA SER A 90 2.17 -18.59 6.35
C SER A 90 2.39 -19.45 7.59
N PRO A 91 3.06 -20.62 7.48
CA PRO A 91 3.46 -21.35 8.68
C PRO A 91 4.34 -20.43 9.51
N LEU A 92 3.87 -20.10 10.72
CA LEU A 92 4.71 -19.49 11.75
C LEU A 92 5.98 -20.35 11.84
N PRO A 93 7.20 -19.78 11.76
CA PRO A 93 8.38 -20.51 12.19
C PRO A 93 8.11 -20.89 13.64
N THR A 94 7.96 -22.20 13.86
CA THR A 94 7.81 -22.77 15.19
C THR A 94 9.21 -22.72 15.79
N GLU A 95 9.47 -21.74 16.65
CA GLU A 95 10.55 -21.82 17.64
C GLU A 95 10.02 -22.43 18.94
#